data_AF-A0A484SH96-F1
#
_entry.id   AF-A0A484SH96-F1
#
_cell.length_a   1.000
_cell.length_b   1.000
_cell.length_c   1.000
_cell.angle_alpha   90.00
_cell.angle_beta   90.00
_cell.angle_gamma   90.00
#
_symmetry.space_group_name_H-M   'P 1'
#
loop_
_entity.id
_entity.type
_entity.pdbx_description
1 polymer ?
#
loop_
_entity_poly.entity_id
_entity_poly.type
_entity_poly.pdbx_seq_one_letter_code
_entity_poly.pdbx_strand_id
1 'polypeptide(L)'
;MTLRDDLIGLAQRRVLPQARAYPFSLLDVQLAQQVTGAGTTFLRWRNLDRSSMGVALWEALLANPATPASLIDDLYALELQRLTLNMQISLLHTLGRQAQECASKAAQAEAAYLRRVHGHAASIPTTTQESP
;
A
#
# COMPACT_ATOMS: atom_id res chain seq x y z
N MET A 1 -12.00 7.86 3.21
CA MET A 1 -10.73 7.63 2.48
C MET A 1 -9.75 7.03 3.46
N THR A 2 -9.02 5.98 3.09
CA THR A 2 -8.03 5.36 3.98
C THR A 2 -6.70 6.10 3.85
N LEU A 3 -5.91 6.20 4.94
CA LEU A 3 -4.59 6.89 4.95
C LEU A 3 -3.66 6.44 3.81
N ARG A 4 -3.80 5.19 3.36
CA ARG A 4 -3.12 4.63 2.19
C ARG A 4 -3.47 5.39 0.90
N ASP A 5 -4.75 5.65 0.67
CA ASP A 5 -5.24 6.32 -0.53
C ASP A 5 -4.77 7.78 -0.57
N ASP A 6 -4.63 8.41 0.60
CA ASP A 6 -4.08 9.77 0.73
C ASP A 6 -2.59 9.81 0.36
N LEU A 7 -1.79 8.82 0.78
CA LEU A 7 -0.39 8.70 0.34
C LEU A 7 -0.26 8.44 -1.17
N ILE A 8 -1.13 7.60 -1.73
CA ILE A 8 -1.19 7.41 -3.20
C ILE A 8 -1.54 8.73 -3.88
N GLY A 9 -2.48 9.49 -3.33
CA GLY A 9 -2.83 10.82 -3.80
C GLY A 9 -1.67 11.83 -3.71
N LEU A 10 -0.86 11.77 -2.66
CA LEU A 10 0.33 12.62 -2.51
C LEU A 10 1.38 12.28 -3.58
N ALA A 11 1.64 10.99 -3.82
CA ALA A 11 2.50 10.53 -4.90
C ALA A 11 2.03 11.05 -6.27
N GLN A 12 0.71 11.03 -6.51
CA GLN A 12 0.10 11.53 -7.75
C GLN A 12 0.21 13.04 -7.93
N ARG A 13 0.03 13.81 -6.84
CA ARG A 13 -0.05 15.28 -6.91
C ARG A 13 1.31 15.97 -6.81
N ARG A 14 2.33 15.31 -6.28
CA ARG A 14 3.64 15.92 -6.01
C ARG A 14 4.77 15.27 -6.81
N VAL A 15 4.95 13.97 -6.66
CA VAL A 15 6.14 13.28 -7.22
C VAL A 15 6.03 13.06 -8.73
N LEU A 16 4.88 12.61 -9.23
CA LEU A 16 4.72 12.39 -10.67
C LEU A 16 4.78 13.67 -11.51
N PRO A 17 4.19 14.81 -11.11
CA PRO A 17 4.34 16.05 -11.85
C PRO A 17 5.81 16.52 -11.88
N GLN A 18 6.54 16.39 -10.76
CA GLN A 18 7.96 16.72 -10.70
C GLN A 18 8.79 15.84 -11.66
N ALA A 19 8.59 14.52 -11.61
CA ALA A 19 9.31 13.56 -12.46
C ALA A 19 8.95 13.66 -13.96
N ARG A 20 7.89 14.41 -14.30
CA ARG A 20 7.41 14.63 -15.68
C ARG A 20 7.60 16.08 -16.14
N ALA A 21 8.16 16.95 -15.29
CA ALA A 21 8.48 18.32 -15.64
C ALA A 21 9.77 18.39 -16.46
N TYR A 22 9.96 19.50 -17.18
CA TYR A 22 11.26 19.79 -17.77
C TYR A 22 12.32 19.92 -16.65
N PRO A 23 13.54 19.38 -16.82
CA PRO A 23 14.05 18.69 -18.01
C PRO A 23 13.82 17.17 -18.04
N PHE A 24 13.28 16.56 -16.97
CA PHE A 24 13.01 15.11 -16.89
C PHE A 24 12.07 14.59 -17.97
N SER A 25 11.18 15.45 -18.49
CA SER A 25 10.28 15.10 -19.61
C SER A 25 11.01 14.67 -20.88
N LEU A 26 12.30 15.03 -21.03
CA LEU A 26 13.13 14.68 -22.18
C LEU A 26 13.79 13.30 -22.05
N LEU A 27 13.72 12.69 -20.88
CA LEU A 27 14.28 11.36 -20.62
C LEU A 27 13.40 10.26 -21.25
N ASP A 28 14.05 9.22 -21.76
CA ASP A 28 13.42 8.03 -22.34
C ASP A 28 12.88 7.05 -21.30
N VAL A 29 13.23 7.27 -20.02
CA VAL A 29 12.70 6.57 -18.85
C VAL A 29 12.00 7.58 -17.95
N GLN A 30 10.78 7.24 -17.52
CA GLN A 30 9.98 8.08 -16.65
C GLN A 30 9.42 7.30 -15.46
N LEU A 31 9.18 8.03 -14.37
CA LEU A 31 8.44 7.50 -13.24
C LEU A 31 6.95 7.42 -13.60
N ALA A 32 6.35 6.25 -13.40
CA ALA A 32 4.95 5.99 -13.73
C ALA A 32 4.25 5.19 -12.64
N GLN A 33 2.92 5.25 -12.65
CA GLN A 33 2.10 4.42 -11.78
C GLN A 33 1.92 3.02 -12.35
N GLN A 34 1.90 2.04 -11.46
CA GLN A 34 1.46 0.68 -11.73
C GLN A 34 0.40 0.27 -10.70
N VAL A 35 -0.79 -0.02 -11.19
CA VAL A 35 -1.87 -0.61 -10.39
C VAL A 35 -1.62 -2.12 -10.30
N THR A 36 -1.76 -2.69 -9.11
CA THR A 36 -1.65 -4.13 -8.88
C THR A 36 -3.04 -4.76 -8.71
N GLY A 37 -3.12 -6.09 -8.86
CA GLY A 37 -4.38 -6.83 -8.64
C GLY A 37 -4.93 -6.72 -7.21
N ALA A 38 -4.11 -6.29 -6.24
CA ALA A 38 -4.52 -6.03 -4.87
C ALA A 38 -5.14 -4.63 -4.67
N GLY A 39 -5.34 -3.85 -5.75
CA GLY A 39 -5.89 -2.50 -5.68
C GLY A 39 -4.93 -1.43 -5.15
N THR A 40 -3.65 -1.77 -4.92
CA THR A 40 -2.61 -0.81 -4.56
C THR A 40 -1.91 -0.27 -5.80
N THR A 41 -1.55 1.01 -5.76
CA THR A 41 -0.82 1.68 -6.83
C THR A 41 0.60 2.00 -6.36
N PHE A 42 1.60 1.55 -7.11
CA PHE A 42 3.02 1.81 -6.84
C PHE A 42 3.64 2.69 -7.93
N LEU A 43 4.78 3.29 -7.62
CA LEU A 43 5.62 4.02 -8.56
C LEU A 43 6.72 3.11 -9.13
N ARG A 44 6.93 3.16 -10.44
CA ARG A 44 7.99 2.41 -11.14
C ARG A 44 8.62 3.23 -12.24
N TRP A 45 9.92 3.04 -12.45
CA TRP A 45 10.60 3.44 -13.66
C TRP A 45 10.12 2.60 -14.83
N ARG A 46 9.85 3.26 -15.95
CA ARG A 46 9.35 2.64 -17.17
C ARG A 46 9.81 3.45 -18.36
N ASN A 47 10.16 2.78 -19.45
CA ASN A 47 10.46 3.42 -20.72
C ASN A 47 9.20 3.94 -21.42
N LEU A 48 9.36 4.87 -22.37
CA LEU A 48 8.22 5.55 -23.01
C LEU A 48 7.28 4.59 -23.79
N ASP A 49 7.84 3.57 -24.44
CA ASP A 49 7.11 2.54 -25.18
C ASP A 49 6.46 1.49 -24.25
N ARG A 50 6.76 1.54 -22.95
CA ARG A 50 6.27 0.63 -21.89
C ARG A 50 6.70 -0.82 -22.05
N SER A 51 7.74 -1.11 -22.85
CA SER A 51 8.25 -2.47 -23.05
C SER A 51 9.07 -2.99 -21.87
N SER A 52 9.64 -2.09 -21.05
CA SER A 52 10.50 -2.43 -19.92
C SER A 52 10.13 -1.61 -18.67
N MET A 53 10.35 -2.20 -17.49
CA MET A 53 10.09 -1.55 -16.21
C MET A 53 11.10 -1.99 -15.16
N GLY A 54 11.40 -1.11 -14.19
CA GLY A 54 12.21 -1.44 -13.03
C GLY A 54 13.40 -0.52 -12.83
N VAL A 55 14.07 -0.69 -11.70
CA VAL A 55 15.19 0.18 -11.26
C VAL A 55 16.39 0.13 -12.22
N ALA A 56 16.58 -0.98 -12.95
CA ALA A 56 17.63 -1.11 -13.95
C ALA A 56 17.55 -0.03 -15.06
N LEU A 57 16.35 0.47 -15.38
CA LEU A 57 16.19 1.57 -16.32
C LEU A 57 16.73 2.90 -15.76
N TRP A 58 16.53 3.14 -14.47
CA TRP A 58 17.08 4.32 -13.79
C TRP A 58 18.60 4.21 -13.61
N GLU A 59 19.12 3.02 -13.28
CA GLU A 59 20.56 2.75 -13.22
C GLU A 59 21.24 3.01 -14.57
N ALA A 60 20.64 2.51 -15.66
CA ALA A 60 21.12 2.77 -17.01
C ALA A 60 21.10 4.28 -17.36
N LEU A 61 20.10 5.01 -16.86
CA LEU A 61 20.00 6.45 -17.07
C LEU A 61 21.11 7.22 -16.33
N LEU A 62 21.47 6.81 -15.11
CA LEU A 62 22.62 7.37 -14.40
C LEU A 62 23.97 7.01 -15.03
N ALA A 63 24.07 5.81 -15.60
CA ALA A 63 25.30 5.34 -16.25
C ALA A 63 25.51 5.94 -17.64
N ASN A 64 24.46 6.46 -18.28
CA ASN A 64 24.52 7.00 -19.63
C ASN A 64 25.29 8.34 -19.65
N PRO A 65 26.42 8.45 -20.38
CA PRO A 65 27.19 9.69 -20.48
C PRO A 65 26.41 10.85 -21.13
N ALA A 66 25.33 10.56 -21.86
CA ALA A 66 24.46 11.58 -22.44
C ALA A 66 23.49 12.21 -21.42
N THR A 67 23.32 11.59 -20.24
CA THR A 67 22.51 12.19 -19.16
C THR A 67 23.26 13.38 -18.58
N PRO A 68 22.67 14.60 -18.59
CA PRO A 68 23.34 15.78 -18.05
C PRO A 68 23.67 15.60 -16.56
N ALA A 69 24.91 15.90 -16.18
CA ALA A 69 25.39 15.78 -14.80
C ALA A 69 24.53 16.57 -13.79
N SER A 70 23.93 17.69 -14.23
CA SER A 70 23.02 18.50 -13.42
C SER A 70 21.74 17.76 -13.00
N LEU A 71 21.39 16.65 -13.64
CA LEU A 71 20.19 15.86 -13.31
C LEU A 71 20.47 14.69 -12.37
N ILE A 72 21.74 14.36 -12.12
CA ILE A 72 22.12 13.16 -11.37
C ILE A 72 21.60 13.21 -9.94
N ASP A 73 21.78 14.34 -9.24
CA ASP A 73 21.31 14.52 -7.86
C ASP A 73 19.78 14.47 -7.77
N ASP A 74 19.07 15.08 -8.73
CA ASP A 74 17.62 15.06 -8.76
C ASP A 74 17.06 13.67 -9.12
N LEU A 75 17.70 12.95 -10.05
CA LEU A 75 17.34 11.56 -10.38
C LEU A 75 17.55 10.63 -9.18
N TYR A 76 18.61 10.86 -8.41
CA TYR A 76 18.83 10.17 -7.14
C TYR A 76 17.73 10.48 -6.13
N ALA A 77 17.38 11.76 -5.96
CA ALA A 77 16.29 12.17 -5.06
C ALA A 77 14.94 11.56 -5.48
N LEU A 78 14.63 11.49 -6.78
CA LEU A 78 13.42 10.86 -7.30
C LEU A 78 13.37 9.36 -6.98
N GLU A 79 14.50 8.65 -7.05
CA GLU A 79 14.54 7.23 -6.67
C GLU A 79 14.32 7.04 -5.17
N LEU A 80 14.91 7.89 -4.32
CA LEU A 80 14.65 7.87 -2.87
C LEU A 80 13.17 8.12 -2.55
N GLN A 81 12.53 9.07 -3.25
CA GLN A 81 11.10 9.33 -3.10
C GLN A 81 10.26 8.12 -3.53
N ARG A 82 10.59 7.49 -4.67
CA ARG A 82 9.91 6.27 -5.15
C ARG A 82 10.00 5.15 -4.14
N LEU A 83 11.21 4.87 -3.62
CA LEU A 83 11.47 3.85 -2.61
C LEU A 83 10.65 4.09 -1.35
N THR A 84 10.72 5.32 -0.81
CA THR A 84 10.03 5.70 0.42
C THR A 84 8.51 5.60 0.28
N LEU A 85 7.94 6.14 -0.79
CA LEU A 85 6.51 6.08 -1.03
C LEU A 85 6.01 4.64 -1.21
N ASN A 86 6.71 3.83 -2.00
CA ASN A 86 6.34 2.43 -2.20
C ASN A 86 6.43 1.62 -0.90
N MET A 87 7.43 1.89 -0.05
CA MET A 87 7.54 1.29 1.28
C MET A 87 6.34 1.70 2.15
N GLN A 88 6.04 3.00 2.25
CA GLN A 88 4.92 3.49 3.07
C GLN A 88 3.57 2.92 2.62
N ILE A 89 3.33 2.86 1.31
CA ILE A 89 2.12 2.24 0.73
C ILE A 89 2.04 0.76 1.12
N SER A 90 3.14 0.03 1.05
CA SER A 90 3.20 -1.40 1.43
C SER A 90 2.93 -1.61 2.91
N LEU A 91 3.51 -0.76 3.77
CA LEU A 91 3.33 -0.81 5.22
C LEU A 91 1.87 -0.51 5.59
N LEU A 92 1.30 0.58 5.11
CA LEU A 92 -0.10 0.94 5.40
C LEU A 92 -1.08 -0.11 4.91
N HIS A 93 -0.83 -0.68 3.73
CA HIS A 93 -1.67 -1.76 3.21
C HIS A 93 -1.64 -3.00 4.12
N THR A 94 -0.45 -3.39 4.58
CA THR A 94 -0.29 -4.53 5.49
C THR A 94 -0.92 -4.27 6.86
N LEU A 95 -0.64 -3.10 7.45
CA LEU A 95 -1.20 -2.70 8.75
C LEU A 95 -2.73 -2.63 8.70
N GLY A 96 -3.30 -2.06 7.64
CA GLY A 96 -4.75 -2.00 7.48
C GLY A 96 -5.39 -3.39 7.40
N ARG A 97 -4.76 -4.32 6.67
CA ARG A 97 -5.23 -5.71 6.61
C ARG A 97 -5.16 -6.40 7.98
N GLN A 98 -4.04 -6.27 8.67
CA GLN A 98 -3.85 -6.87 10.00
C GLN A 98 -4.83 -6.30 11.02
N ALA A 99 -5.10 -5.00 10.99
CA ALA A 99 -6.10 -4.37 11.85
C ALA A 99 -7.51 -4.93 11.61
N GLN A 100 -7.90 -5.11 10.33
CA GLN A 100 -9.20 -5.67 9.97
C GLN A 100 -9.33 -7.14 10.40
N GLU A 101 -8.28 -7.94 10.21
CA GLU A 101 -8.23 -9.33 10.66
C GLU A 101 -8.33 -9.42 12.19
N CYS A 102 -7.62 -8.55 12.91
CA CYS A 102 -7.68 -8.46 14.37
C CYS A 102 -9.10 -8.15 14.85
N ALA A 103 -9.74 -7.11 14.30
CA ALA A 103 -11.11 -6.74 14.64
C ALA A 103 -12.09 -7.89 14.41
N SER A 104 -11.93 -8.61 13.29
CA SER A 104 -12.77 -9.77 12.96
C SER A 104 -12.61 -10.91 13.98
N LYS A 105 -11.37 -11.20 14.39
CA LYS A 105 -11.07 -12.22 15.40
C LYS A 105 -11.57 -11.82 16.80
N ALA A 106 -11.45 -10.54 17.16
CA ALA A 106 -11.97 -10.02 18.42
C ALA A 106 -13.51 -10.16 18.50
N ALA A 107 -14.22 -9.80 17.43
CA ALA A 107 -15.67 -9.96 17.35
C ALA A 107 -16.10 -11.44 17.44
N GLN A 108 -15.35 -12.36 16.82
CA GLN A 108 -15.60 -13.80 16.94
C GLN A 108 -15.38 -14.31 18.37
N ALA A 109 -14.32 -13.84 19.04
CA ALA A 109 -14.05 -14.18 20.44
C ALA A 109 -15.16 -13.68 21.37
N GLU A 110 -15.61 -12.44 21.18
CA GLU A 110 -16.74 -11.87 21.91
C GLU A 110 -18.03 -12.66 21.69
N ALA A 111 -18.35 -13.02 20.44
CA ALA A 111 -19.52 -13.84 20.14
C ALA A 111 -19.45 -15.23 20.79
N ALA A 112 -18.27 -15.84 20.87
CA ALA A 112 -18.08 -17.10 21.58
C ALA A 112 -18.29 -16.95 23.09
N TYR A 113 -17.74 -15.88 23.69
CA TYR A 113 -17.92 -15.55 25.10
C TYR A 113 -19.41 -15.33 25.44
N LEU A 114 -20.10 -14.49 24.68
CA LEU A 114 -21.53 -14.17 24.89
C LEU A 114 -22.41 -15.41 24.76
N ARG A 115 -22.14 -16.31 23.80
CA ARG A 115 -22.85 -17.60 23.68
C ARG A 115 -22.68 -18.46 24.93
N ARG A 116 -21.50 -18.50 25.54
CA ARG A 116 -21.24 -19.32 26.75
C ARG A 116 -21.89 -18.74 27.99
N VAL A 117 -21.87 -17.41 28.15
CA VAL A 117 -22.46 -16.71 29.30
C VAL A 117 -23.97 -16.77 29.25
N HIS A 118 -24.58 -16.42 28.11
CA HIS A 118 -26.04 -16.37 27.98
C HIS A 118 -26.67 -17.74 27.68
N GLY A 119 -25.93 -18.67 27.06
CA GLY A 119 -26.41 -20.03 26.82
C GLY A 119 -26.57 -20.86 28.10
N HIS A 120 -25.85 -20.55 29.18
CA HIS A 120 -26.05 -21.21 30.49
C HIS A 120 -27.27 -20.71 31.26
N ALA A 121 -27.76 -19.50 30.98
CA ALA A 121 -28.96 -18.97 31.64
C ALA A 121 -30.25 -19.73 31.23
N ALA A 122 -30.25 -20.36 30.04
CA ALA A 122 -31.40 -21.12 29.54
C ALA A 122 -31.40 -22.61 29.93
N SER A 123 -30.35 -23.11 30.60
CA SER A 123 -30.17 -24.55 30.86
C SER A 123 -30.32 -24.96 32.33
N ILE A 124 -30.86 -24.11 33.20
CA ILE A 124 -31.27 -24.55 34.55
C ILE A 124 -32.65 -25.21 34.40
N PRO A 125 -32.78 -26.55 34.53
CA PRO A 125 -34.08 -27.18 34.58
C PRO A 125 -34.63 -26.93 35.99
N THR A 126 -35.80 -26.31 36.09
CA THR A 126 -36.57 -26.28 37.34
C THR A 126 -37.07 -27.70 37.62
N THR A 127 -36.27 -28.50 38.31
CA THR A 127 -36.77 -29.72 38.97
C THR A 127 -37.57 -29.28 40.18
N THR A 128 -38.89 -29.32 40.08
CA THR A 128 -39.77 -29.39 41.25
C THR A 128 -40.68 -30.60 41.05
N GLN A 129 -40.25 -31.72 41.65
CA GLN A 129 -41.18 -32.76 42.06
C GLN A 129 -42.09 -32.18 43.14
N GLU A 130 -43.39 -32.46 43.09
CA GLU A 130 -44.07 -33.21 44.15
C GLU A 130 -45.51 -33.53 43.72
N SER A 131 -45.82 -34.83 43.78
CA SER A 131 -47.15 -35.43 43.65
C SER A 131 -47.95 -35.28 44.96
N PRO A 132 -49.27 -35.50 44.90
CA PRO A 132 -49.82 -36.69 45.56
C PRO A 132 -50.53 -37.63 44.58
#